data_AF-A0A2D9C8N7-F1
#
_entry.id   AF-A0A2D9C8N7-F1
#
_cell.length_a   1.000
_cell.length_b   1.000
_cell.length_c   1.000
_cell.angle_alpha   90.00
_cell.angle_beta   90.00
_cell.angle_gamma   90.00
#
_symmetry.space_group_name_H-M   'P 1'
#
loop_
_entity.id
_entity.type
_entity.pdbx_description
1 polymer ?
#
loop_
_entity_poly.entity_id
_entity_poly.type
_entity_poly.pdbx_seq_one_letter_code
_entity_poly.pdbx_strand_id
1 'polypeptide(L)'
;MPTTSDLKEALKAYNKVVKKRENKQEAKIKEKTIRALGPRSRALKEQPLTRKQELFVKELVTKDGQITLRQAAINAGYSTGSAHQRAYELTNPAICPHVVKQIKAYRDELDHKYGIDYKRHIRDLQVIRDRALDNGAYSAAVQAEYRRGQAHGDIYINKSEIRHGSIDSMSKEDVLKALDEIKEGYAPITIDVTPEREADSEDSPEEGERSLENDEDSLGEEQEEDRTHEA
;
A
#
# COMPACT_ATOMS: atom_id res chain seq x y z
N MET A 1 15.91 46.72 38.24
CA MET A 1 15.06 47.18 37.12
C MET A 1 15.21 46.20 35.98
N PRO A 2 14.13 45.66 35.40
CA PRO A 2 14.25 44.76 34.24
C PRO A 2 14.94 45.49 33.10
N THR A 3 15.86 44.82 32.40
CA THR A 3 16.59 45.43 31.31
C THR A 3 15.69 45.58 30.08
N THR A 4 16.04 46.48 29.17
CA THR A 4 15.30 46.68 27.91
C THR A 4 15.28 45.43 27.02
N SER A 5 16.25 44.53 27.19
CA SER A 5 16.29 43.21 26.53
C SER A 5 15.20 42.28 27.10
N ASP A 6 15.08 42.21 28.42
CA ASP A 6 14.10 41.36 29.11
C ASP A 6 12.66 41.75 28.73
N LEU A 7 12.40 43.06 28.57
CA LEU A 7 11.10 43.57 28.14
C LEU A 7 10.76 43.20 26.68
N LYS A 8 11.75 43.19 25.78
CA LYS A 8 11.56 42.78 24.37
C LYS A 8 11.29 41.29 24.25
N GLU A 9 12.00 40.48 25.04
CA GLU A 9 11.79 39.03 25.06
C GLU A 9 10.42 38.66 25.64
N ALA A 10 10.01 39.34 26.72
CA ALA A 10 8.66 39.23 27.28
C ALA A 10 7.57 39.62 26.27
N LEU A 11 7.76 40.72 25.51
CA LEU A 11 6.82 41.14 24.46
C LEU A 11 6.73 40.12 23.32
N LYS A 12 7.87 39.54 22.91
CA LYS A 12 7.91 38.48 21.88
C LYS A 12 7.20 37.21 22.36
N ALA A 13 7.40 36.81 23.60
CA ALA A 13 6.71 35.67 24.21
C ALA A 13 5.19 35.91 24.29
N TYR A 14 4.77 37.11 24.71
CA TYR A 14 3.37 37.50 24.76
C TYR A 14 2.70 37.43 23.38
N ASN A 15 3.30 38.06 22.36
CA ASN A 15 2.78 38.04 20.99
C ASN A 15 2.70 36.63 20.40
N LYS A 16 3.66 35.75 20.72
CA LYS A 16 3.63 34.34 20.31
C LYS A 16 2.45 33.58 20.94
N VAL A 17 2.15 33.85 22.21
CA VAL A 17 1.00 33.24 22.91
C VAL A 17 -0.32 33.76 22.35
N VAL A 18 -0.42 35.07 22.07
CA VAL A 18 -1.62 35.68 21.45
C VAL A 18 -1.87 35.06 20.08
N LYS A 19 -0.87 35.02 19.20
CA LYS A 19 -1.00 34.42 17.86
C LYS A 19 -1.37 32.93 17.92
N LYS A 20 -0.86 32.18 18.89
CA LYS A 20 -1.23 30.76 19.11
C LYS A 20 -2.69 30.63 19.58
N ARG A 21 -3.19 31.56 20.40
CA ARG A 21 -4.58 31.59 20.85
C ARG A 21 -5.53 31.96 19.71
N GLU A 22 -5.18 32.95 18.90
CA GLU A 22 -5.92 33.36 17.70
C GLU A 22 -6.02 32.20 16.70
N ASN A 23 -4.89 31.58 16.34
CA ASN A 23 -4.88 30.41 15.45
C ASN A 23 -5.74 29.25 16.00
N LYS A 24 -5.73 29.02 17.32
CA LYS A 24 -6.55 27.99 17.98
C LYS A 24 -8.04 28.36 17.99
N GLN A 25 -8.37 29.63 18.13
CA GLN A 25 -9.75 30.13 18.02
C GLN A 25 -10.27 30.01 16.58
N GLU A 26 -9.48 30.42 15.59
CA GLU A 26 -9.81 30.26 14.18
C GLU A 26 -10.01 28.80 13.80
N ALA A 27 -9.13 27.90 14.27
CA ALA A 27 -9.27 26.46 14.04
C ALA A 27 -10.58 25.93 14.64
N LYS A 28 -10.91 26.29 15.88
CA LYS A 28 -12.19 25.93 16.52
C LYS A 28 -13.40 26.49 15.79
N ILE A 29 -13.33 27.72 15.27
CA ILE A 29 -14.40 28.34 14.50
C ILE A 29 -14.59 27.60 13.17
N LYS A 30 -13.51 27.26 12.46
CA LYS A 30 -13.56 26.48 11.21
C LYS A 30 -14.15 25.09 11.46
N GLU A 31 -13.67 24.39 12.48
CA GLU A 31 -14.17 23.06 12.86
C GLU A 31 -15.65 23.08 13.25
N LYS A 32 -16.07 24.06 14.08
CA LYS A 32 -17.47 24.23 14.48
C LYS A 32 -18.37 24.59 13.30
N THR A 33 -17.89 25.42 12.37
CA THR A 33 -18.61 25.75 11.13
C THR A 33 -18.78 24.50 10.26
N ILE A 34 -17.70 23.73 10.04
CA ILE A 34 -17.74 22.47 9.27
C ILE A 34 -18.72 21.46 9.89
N ARG A 35 -18.76 21.35 11.23
CA ARG A 35 -19.66 20.46 11.95
C ARG A 35 -21.12 20.95 11.98
N ALA A 36 -21.34 22.26 11.93
CA ALA A 36 -22.67 22.90 11.90
C ALA A 36 -23.30 22.90 10.50
N LEU A 37 -22.52 22.65 9.43
CA LEU A 37 -23.06 22.23 8.14
C LEU A 37 -23.63 20.80 8.30
N GLY A 38 -24.90 20.69 8.73
CA GLY A 38 -25.72 19.47 8.58
C GLY A 38 -25.74 18.99 7.12
N PRO A 39 -26.39 17.84 6.78
CA PRO A 39 -26.07 17.01 5.61
C PRO A 39 -26.32 17.70 4.24
N ARG A 40 -25.45 18.65 3.88
CA ARG A 40 -25.26 19.22 2.53
C ARG A 40 -24.74 18.18 1.54
N SER A 41 -24.42 16.97 2.02
CA SER A 41 -23.79 15.91 1.26
C SER A 41 -24.70 15.22 0.24
N ARG A 42 -26.02 15.19 0.43
CA ARG A 42 -26.94 14.59 -0.58
C ARG A 42 -27.10 15.49 -1.80
N ALA A 43 -27.45 16.76 -1.60
CA ALA A 43 -27.61 17.72 -2.70
C ALA A 43 -26.30 17.90 -3.50
N LEU A 44 -25.15 17.91 -2.82
CA LEU A 44 -23.85 18.04 -3.47
C LEU A 44 -23.44 16.76 -4.24
N LYS A 45 -23.94 15.58 -3.88
CA LYS A 45 -23.67 14.32 -4.60
C LYS A 45 -24.36 14.23 -5.96
N GLU A 46 -25.49 14.92 -6.11
CA GLU A 46 -26.30 14.91 -7.32
C GLU A 46 -26.06 16.13 -8.22
N GLN A 47 -25.14 17.01 -7.83
CA GLN A 47 -24.79 18.18 -8.62
C GLN A 47 -24.15 17.75 -9.96
N PRO A 48 -24.59 18.34 -11.10
CA PRO A 48 -23.96 18.09 -12.39
C PRO A 48 -22.52 18.60 -12.41
N LEU A 49 -21.67 17.92 -13.17
CA LEU A 49 -20.26 18.29 -13.29
C LEU A 49 -20.09 19.55 -14.13
N THR A 50 -19.10 20.35 -13.75
CA THR A 50 -18.61 21.42 -14.62
C THR A 50 -17.73 20.82 -15.72
N ARG A 51 -17.66 21.46 -16.90
CA ARG A 51 -16.82 20.98 -18.02
C ARG A 51 -15.37 20.66 -17.65
N LYS A 52 -14.75 21.48 -16.80
CA LYS A 52 -13.37 21.22 -16.29
C LYS A 52 -13.30 19.97 -15.41
N GLN A 53 -14.33 19.72 -14.60
CA GLN A 53 -14.40 18.53 -13.76
C GLN A 53 -14.59 17.27 -14.61
N GLU A 54 -15.42 17.32 -15.65
CA GLU A 54 -15.56 16.21 -16.61
C GLU A 54 -14.22 15.86 -17.29
N LEU A 55 -13.49 16.87 -17.77
CA LEU A 55 -12.19 16.68 -18.39
C LEU A 55 -11.19 16.07 -17.41
N PHE A 56 -11.19 16.53 -16.15
CA PHE A 56 -10.37 15.96 -15.08
C PHE A 56 -10.70 14.49 -14.84
N VAL A 57 -11.98 14.14 -14.71
CA VAL A 57 -12.41 12.74 -14.51
C VAL A 57 -11.98 11.86 -15.67
N LYS A 58 -12.19 12.34 -16.91
CA LYS A 58 -11.82 11.60 -18.11
C LYS A 58 -10.32 11.35 -18.20
N GLU A 59 -9.50 12.39 -18.04
CA GLU A 59 -8.03 12.26 -18.07
C GLU A 59 -7.52 11.35 -16.95
N LEU A 60 -8.05 11.51 -15.74
CA LEU A 60 -7.61 10.72 -14.58
C LEU A 60 -7.86 9.22 -14.76
N VAL A 61 -9.05 8.84 -15.26
CA VAL A 61 -9.45 7.44 -15.36
C VAL A 61 -8.89 6.77 -16.61
N THR A 62 -8.77 7.48 -17.73
CA THR A 62 -8.21 6.90 -18.97
C THR A 62 -6.70 6.69 -18.91
N LYS A 63 -5.99 7.54 -18.16
CA LYS A 63 -4.53 7.48 -17.99
C LYS A 63 -4.17 7.10 -16.55
N ASP A 64 -4.99 6.25 -15.92
CA ASP A 64 -4.77 5.82 -14.54
C ASP A 64 -3.39 5.13 -14.44
N GLY A 65 -2.61 5.52 -13.43
CA GLY A 65 -1.22 5.08 -13.25
C GLY A 65 -0.17 5.69 -14.20
N GLN A 66 -0.56 6.36 -15.29
CA GLN A 66 0.39 7.03 -16.20
C GLN A 66 0.64 8.50 -15.86
N ILE A 67 -0.37 9.18 -15.33
CA ILE A 67 -0.28 10.60 -14.95
C ILE A 67 -0.60 10.80 -13.48
N THR A 68 -0.01 11.84 -12.88
CA THR A 68 -0.31 12.23 -11.50
C THR A 68 -1.61 13.03 -11.41
N LEU A 69 -2.21 13.07 -10.21
CA LEU A 69 -3.41 13.88 -9.93
C LEU A 69 -3.23 15.36 -10.31
N ARG A 70 -2.06 15.92 -10.00
CA ARG A 70 -1.71 17.29 -10.37
C ARG A 70 -1.70 17.45 -11.89
N GLN A 71 -1.10 16.51 -12.62
CA GLN A 71 -1.02 16.57 -14.07
C GLN A 71 -2.40 16.44 -14.73
N ALA A 72 -3.26 15.55 -14.23
CA ALA A 72 -4.64 15.44 -14.68
C ALA A 72 -5.41 16.76 -14.52
N ALA A 73 -5.20 17.48 -13.40
CA ALA A 73 -5.80 18.80 -13.19
C ALA A 73 -5.24 19.86 -14.16
N ILE A 74 -3.93 19.84 -14.45
CA ILE A 74 -3.34 20.76 -15.43
C ILE A 74 -3.94 20.51 -16.82
N ASN A 75 -4.03 19.25 -17.25
CA ASN A 75 -4.60 18.86 -18.53
C ASN A 75 -6.09 19.24 -18.65
N ALA A 76 -6.83 19.20 -17.54
CA ALA A 76 -8.22 19.63 -17.46
C ALA A 76 -8.41 21.17 -17.44
N GLY A 77 -7.33 21.95 -17.48
CA GLY A 77 -7.36 23.41 -17.54
C GLY A 77 -7.41 24.12 -16.18
N TYR A 78 -6.89 23.49 -15.12
CA TYR A 78 -6.59 24.17 -13.85
C TYR A 78 -5.21 24.81 -13.88
N SER A 79 -5.04 25.95 -13.19
CA SER A 79 -3.75 26.66 -13.17
C SER A 79 -2.68 25.84 -12.47
N THR A 80 -1.44 25.86 -12.98
CA THR A 80 -0.33 25.04 -12.46
C THR A 80 -0.06 25.24 -10.97
N GLY A 81 -0.19 26.48 -10.47
CA GLY A 81 0.00 26.83 -9.06
C GLY A 81 -1.11 26.30 -8.14
N SER A 82 -2.34 26.14 -8.65
CA SER A 82 -3.47 25.62 -7.85
C SER A 82 -3.81 24.15 -8.16
N ALA A 83 -3.25 23.58 -9.23
CA ALA A 83 -3.62 22.26 -9.73
C ALA A 83 -3.48 21.15 -8.69
N HIS A 84 -2.44 21.20 -7.86
CA HIS A 84 -2.25 20.22 -6.77
C HIS A 84 -3.39 20.28 -5.75
N GLN A 85 -3.69 21.48 -5.25
CA GLN A 85 -4.76 21.71 -4.28
C GLN A 85 -6.13 21.36 -4.87
N ARG A 86 -6.39 21.76 -6.12
CA ARG A 86 -7.64 21.45 -6.82
C ARG A 86 -7.82 19.96 -7.06
N ALA A 87 -6.76 19.25 -7.46
CA ALA A 87 -6.83 17.81 -7.63
C ALA A 87 -7.16 17.10 -6.30
N TYR A 88 -6.57 17.53 -5.19
CA TYR A 88 -6.89 17.02 -3.86
C TYR A 88 -8.36 17.29 -3.47
N GLU A 89 -8.86 18.49 -3.72
CA GLU A 89 -10.27 18.82 -3.43
C GLU A 89 -11.26 17.99 -4.26
N LEU A 90 -10.95 17.76 -5.55
CA LEU A 90 -11.78 17.00 -6.48
C LEU A 90 -11.83 15.50 -6.16
N THR A 91 -10.77 14.95 -5.57
CA THR A 91 -10.73 13.52 -5.17
C THR A 91 -11.23 13.28 -3.74
N ASN A 92 -11.40 14.34 -2.94
CA ASN A 92 -11.86 14.22 -1.57
C ASN A 92 -13.40 14.06 -1.50
N PRO A 93 -13.93 12.93 -0.99
CA PRO A 93 -15.38 12.70 -0.89
C PRO A 93 -16.11 13.67 0.04
N ALA A 94 -15.41 14.28 1.00
CA ALA A 94 -15.99 15.26 1.92
C ALA A 94 -16.19 16.63 1.26
N ILE A 95 -15.36 16.97 0.27
CA ILE A 95 -15.36 18.29 -0.39
C ILE A 95 -16.15 18.24 -1.70
N CYS A 96 -15.84 17.31 -2.59
CA CYS A 96 -16.46 17.17 -3.91
C CYS A 96 -17.02 15.75 -4.13
N PRO A 97 -18.11 15.37 -3.42
CA PRO A 97 -18.66 14.02 -3.51
C PRO A 97 -19.26 13.68 -4.89
N HIS A 98 -19.76 14.64 -5.66
CA HIS A 98 -20.25 14.42 -7.04
C HIS A 98 -19.13 14.02 -7.99
N VAL A 99 -17.95 14.65 -7.88
CA VAL A 99 -16.80 14.32 -8.73
C VAL A 99 -16.33 12.90 -8.43
N VAL A 100 -16.19 12.54 -7.16
CA VAL A 100 -15.81 11.17 -6.76
C VAL A 100 -16.84 10.15 -7.23
N LYS A 101 -18.13 10.46 -7.14
CA LYS A 101 -19.19 9.59 -7.69
C LYS A 101 -19.00 9.35 -9.18
N GLN A 102 -18.67 10.40 -9.95
CA GLN A 102 -18.43 10.25 -11.38
C GLN A 102 -17.14 9.50 -11.71
N ILE A 103 -16.07 9.70 -10.94
CA ILE A 103 -14.83 8.92 -11.10
C ILE A 103 -15.12 7.43 -10.97
N LYS A 104 -15.94 7.05 -9.97
CA LYS A 104 -16.37 5.66 -9.79
C LYS A 104 -17.22 5.19 -10.95
N ALA A 105 -18.26 5.93 -11.32
CA ALA A 105 -19.13 5.56 -12.44
C ALA A 105 -18.34 5.37 -13.74
N TYR A 106 -17.38 6.24 -14.04
CA TYR A 106 -16.58 6.15 -15.26
C TYR A 106 -15.58 4.99 -15.21
N ARG A 107 -15.04 4.65 -14.03
CA ARG A 107 -14.25 3.41 -13.84
C ARG A 107 -15.12 2.18 -14.06
N ASP A 108 -16.31 2.12 -13.44
CA ASP A 108 -17.25 1.02 -13.60
C ASP A 108 -17.69 0.86 -15.08
N GLU A 109 -17.86 1.96 -15.81
CA GLU A 109 -18.12 1.96 -17.25
C GLU A 109 -16.94 1.40 -18.07
N LEU A 110 -15.70 1.79 -17.74
CA LEU A 110 -14.51 1.20 -18.38
C LEU A 110 -14.36 -0.27 -18.03
N ASP A 111 -14.55 -0.64 -16.77
CA ASP A 111 -14.51 -2.02 -16.30
C ASP A 111 -15.60 -2.85 -16.96
N HIS A 112 -16.79 -2.30 -17.21
CA HIS A 112 -17.84 -2.95 -17.99
C HIS A 112 -17.45 -3.08 -19.47
N LYS A 113 -16.84 -2.04 -20.07
CA LYS A 113 -16.41 -2.04 -21.48
C LYS A 113 -15.28 -3.04 -21.75
N TYR A 114 -14.29 -3.10 -20.88
CA TYR A 114 -13.18 -4.05 -20.95
C TYR A 114 -13.54 -5.39 -20.28
N GLY A 115 -14.66 -5.42 -19.56
CA GLY A 115 -15.23 -6.54 -18.81
C GLY A 115 -14.28 -7.09 -17.75
N ILE A 116 -13.56 -6.22 -17.04
CA ILE A 116 -12.68 -6.55 -15.93
C ILE A 116 -13.53 -6.58 -14.65
N ASP A 117 -14.53 -7.47 -14.61
CA ASP A 117 -15.29 -7.75 -13.39
C ASP A 117 -14.70 -9.00 -12.72
N TYR A 118 -14.61 -9.00 -11.39
CA TYR A 118 -14.20 -10.15 -10.60
C TYR A 118 -14.98 -11.42 -10.99
N LYS A 119 -16.31 -11.32 -11.09
CA LYS A 119 -17.16 -12.46 -11.48
C LYS A 119 -16.85 -12.94 -12.90
N ARG A 120 -16.47 -12.03 -13.79
CA ARG A 120 -16.06 -12.35 -15.16
C ARG A 120 -14.68 -13.01 -15.16
N HIS A 121 -13.73 -12.51 -14.38
CA HIS A 121 -12.40 -13.09 -14.22
C HIS A 121 -12.45 -14.57 -13.79
N ILE A 122 -13.26 -14.90 -12.78
CA ILE A 122 -13.45 -16.29 -12.33
C ILE A 122 -14.05 -17.18 -13.43
N ARG A 123 -15.03 -16.66 -14.19
CA ARG A 123 -15.64 -17.38 -15.32
C ARG A 123 -14.66 -17.56 -16.48
N ASP A 124 -13.87 -16.54 -16.78
CA ASP A 124 -12.87 -16.58 -17.85
C ASP A 124 -11.77 -17.60 -17.53
N LEU A 125 -11.33 -17.70 -16.27
CA LEU A 125 -10.42 -18.76 -15.81
C LEU A 125 -11.02 -20.16 -15.98
N GLN A 126 -12.32 -20.33 -15.75
CA GLN A 126 -13.01 -21.59 -16.05
C GLN A 126 -12.98 -21.92 -17.54
N VAL A 127 -13.26 -20.94 -18.41
CA VAL A 127 -13.22 -21.14 -19.87
C VAL A 127 -11.81 -21.48 -20.36
N ILE A 128 -10.78 -20.83 -19.80
CA ILE A 128 -9.38 -21.13 -20.11
C ILE A 128 -9.02 -22.56 -19.69
N ARG A 129 -9.45 -22.99 -18.49
CA ARG A 129 -9.28 -24.37 -18.01
C ARG A 129 -9.92 -25.37 -18.97
N ASP A 130 -11.19 -25.16 -19.32
CA ASP A 130 -11.95 -26.09 -20.17
C ASP A 130 -11.31 -26.22 -21.57
N ARG A 131 -10.95 -25.08 -22.18
CA ARG A 131 -10.21 -25.08 -23.46
C ARG A 131 -8.83 -25.72 -23.37
N ALA A 132 -8.13 -25.55 -22.25
CA ALA A 132 -6.84 -26.18 -22.04
C ALA A 132 -6.97 -27.70 -21.89
N LEU A 133 -8.02 -28.20 -21.22
CA LEU A 133 -8.33 -29.63 -21.14
C LEU A 133 -8.67 -30.21 -22.51
N ASP A 134 -9.52 -29.53 -23.30
CA ASP A 134 -9.88 -29.96 -24.66
C ASP A 134 -8.64 -30.05 -25.57
N ASN A 135 -7.68 -29.14 -25.39
CA ASN A 135 -6.42 -29.12 -26.12
C ASN A 135 -5.35 -30.08 -25.54
N GLY A 136 -5.65 -30.83 -24.48
CA GLY A 136 -4.70 -31.75 -23.82
C GLY A 136 -3.59 -31.06 -23.00
N ALA A 137 -3.68 -29.74 -22.78
CA ALA A 137 -2.72 -28.96 -22.00
C ALA A 137 -3.05 -28.99 -20.50
N TYR A 138 -2.88 -30.16 -19.86
CA TYR A 138 -3.26 -30.38 -18.46
C TYR A 138 -2.55 -29.45 -17.47
N SER A 139 -1.27 -29.13 -17.70
CA SER A 139 -0.52 -28.22 -16.84
C SER A 139 -1.14 -26.82 -16.81
N ALA A 140 -1.57 -26.30 -17.97
CA ALA A 140 -2.25 -25.01 -18.08
C ALA A 140 -3.64 -25.04 -17.41
N ALA A 141 -4.37 -26.15 -17.54
CA ALA A 141 -5.67 -26.32 -16.90
C ALA A 141 -5.57 -26.30 -15.36
N VAL A 142 -4.59 -27.02 -14.80
CA VAL A 142 -4.34 -27.04 -13.35
C VAL A 142 -3.94 -25.66 -12.84
N GLN A 143 -3.09 -24.94 -13.59
CA GLN A 143 -2.70 -23.57 -13.21
C GLN A 143 -3.88 -22.61 -13.24
N ALA A 144 -4.75 -22.69 -14.26
CA ALA A 144 -5.96 -21.88 -14.33
C ALA A 144 -6.89 -22.13 -13.13
N GLU A 145 -7.08 -23.38 -12.73
CA GLU A 145 -7.83 -23.73 -11.51
C GLU A 145 -7.20 -23.22 -10.23
N TYR A 146 -5.89 -23.41 -10.09
CA TYR A 146 -5.16 -22.95 -8.91
C TYR A 146 -5.28 -21.43 -8.73
N ARG A 147 -5.14 -20.66 -9.82
CA ARG A 147 -5.36 -19.21 -9.83
C ARG A 147 -6.82 -18.84 -9.58
N ARG A 148 -7.78 -19.63 -10.08
CA ARG A 148 -9.21 -19.42 -9.81
C ARG A 148 -9.53 -19.58 -8.33
N GLY A 149 -9.03 -20.62 -7.68
CA GLY A 149 -9.21 -20.83 -6.25
C GLY A 149 -8.50 -19.76 -5.41
N GLN A 150 -7.34 -19.26 -5.86
CA GLN A 150 -6.66 -18.14 -5.18
C GLN A 150 -7.47 -16.85 -5.28
N ALA A 151 -8.01 -16.56 -6.47
CA ALA A 151 -8.88 -15.40 -6.68
C ALA A 151 -10.19 -15.52 -5.89
N HIS A 152 -10.71 -16.74 -5.67
CA HIS A 152 -11.85 -16.98 -4.79
C HIS A 152 -11.56 -16.68 -3.31
N GLY A 153 -10.32 -16.86 -2.88
CA GLY A 153 -9.87 -16.53 -1.52
C GLY A 153 -10.33 -17.50 -0.43
N ASP A 154 -11.38 -18.31 -0.65
CA ASP A 154 -11.87 -19.26 0.38
C ASP A 154 -11.01 -20.52 0.51
N ILE A 155 -10.37 -20.97 -0.57
CA ILE A 155 -9.69 -22.27 -0.63
C ILE A 155 -8.21 -22.17 -0.25
N TYR A 156 -7.53 -21.10 -0.67
CA TYR A 156 -6.10 -20.91 -0.44
C TYR A 156 -5.86 -19.68 0.46
N ILE A 157 -5.99 -19.87 1.77
CA ILE A 157 -5.71 -18.83 2.77
C ILE A 157 -4.39 -19.18 3.47
N ASN A 158 -3.36 -18.35 3.27
CA ASN A 158 -2.14 -18.41 4.06
C ASN A 158 -2.29 -17.47 5.28
N LYS A 159 -2.34 -18.03 6.48
CA LYS A 159 -2.29 -17.26 7.74
C LYS A 159 -0.86 -17.27 8.26
N SER A 160 -0.15 -16.16 8.14
CA SER A 160 1.14 -15.96 8.81
C SER A 160 0.95 -15.07 10.04
N GLU A 161 1.27 -15.59 11.22
CA GLU A 161 1.32 -14.81 12.46
C GLU A 161 2.75 -14.31 12.67
N ILE A 162 2.99 -13.02 12.44
CA ILE A 162 4.27 -12.38 12.76
C ILE A 162 4.20 -11.94 14.23
N ARG A 163 4.88 -12.68 15.10
CA ARG A 163 5.02 -12.29 16.52
C ARG A 163 6.14 -11.28 16.66
N HIS A 164 5.89 -10.22 17.43
CA HIS A 164 6.87 -9.17 17.70
C HIS A 164 7.58 -9.43 19.04
N GLY A 165 8.89 -9.62 19.01
CA GLY A 165 9.76 -9.81 20.18
C GLY A 165 11.20 -10.07 19.74
N SER A 166 12.19 -9.51 20.44
CA SER A 166 13.60 -9.79 20.18
C SER A 166 13.97 -11.12 20.84
N ILE A 167 14.30 -12.14 20.05
CA ILE A 167 14.65 -13.47 20.57
C ILE A 167 15.92 -13.41 21.45
N ASP A 168 16.80 -12.45 21.16
CA ASP A 168 18.05 -12.20 21.88
C ASP A 168 17.86 -11.65 23.31
N SER A 169 16.62 -11.32 23.70
CA SER A 169 16.29 -10.84 25.05
C SER A 169 15.63 -11.91 25.93
N MET A 170 15.40 -13.12 25.42
CA MET A 170 14.82 -14.24 26.16
C MET A 170 15.89 -15.21 26.65
N SER A 171 15.70 -15.79 27.84
CA SER A 171 16.55 -16.89 28.30
C SER A 171 16.22 -18.18 27.53
N LYS A 172 17.18 -19.13 27.46
CA LYS A 172 16.98 -20.43 26.78
C LYS A 172 15.74 -21.17 27.28
N GLU A 173 15.44 -21.05 28.57
CA GLU A 173 14.28 -21.70 29.21
C GLU A 173 12.96 -21.05 28.79
N ASP A 174 12.92 -19.72 28.69
CA ASP A 174 11.74 -18.98 28.24
C ASP A 174 11.44 -19.25 26.75
N VAL A 175 12.48 -19.41 25.93
CA VAL A 175 12.34 -19.78 24.52
C VAL A 175 11.75 -21.18 24.39
N LEU A 176 12.23 -22.16 25.15
CA LEU A 176 11.67 -23.52 25.13
C LEU A 176 10.22 -23.54 25.58
N LYS A 177 9.88 -22.80 26.64
CA LYS A 177 8.50 -22.69 27.11
C LYS A 177 7.58 -22.05 26.08
N ALA A 178 8.03 -20.97 25.41
CA ALA A 178 7.27 -20.33 24.34
C ALA A 178 7.08 -21.26 23.13
N LEU A 179 8.08 -22.09 22.80
CA LEU A 179 7.98 -23.10 21.75
C LEU A 179 7.01 -24.22 22.12
N ASP A 180 6.99 -24.64 23.38
CA ASP A 180 6.06 -25.68 23.86
C ASP A 180 4.61 -25.16 23.90
N GLU A 181 4.39 -23.93 24.34
CA GLU A 181 3.07 -23.27 24.27
C GLU A 181 2.56 -23.13 22.82
N ILE A 182 3.47 -22.91 21.86
CA ILE A 182 3.14 -22.93 20.42
C ILE A 182 2.75 -24.35 20.00
N LYS A 183 3.57 -25.36 20.33
CA LYS A 183 3.29 -26.75 19.95
C LYS A 183 1.96 -27.23 20.51
N GLU A 184 1.63 -26.91 21.76
CA GLU A 184 0.36 -27.28 22.38
C GLU A 184 -0.84 -26.61 21.70
N GLY A 185 -0.72 -25.33 21.30
CA GLY A 185 -1.76 -24.62 20.58
C GLY A 185 -2.04 -25.14 19.16
N TYR A 186 -1.02 -25.72 18.51
CA TYR A 186 -1.09 -26.23 17.13
C TYR A 186 -1.08 -27.76 17.01
N ALA A 187 -0.94 -28.50 18.13
CA ALA A 187 -0.93 -29.95 18.22
C ALA A 187 -2.05 -30.66 17.43
N PRO A 188 -3.30 -30.17 17.31
CA PRO A 188 -4.31 -30.84 16.51
C PRO A 188 -4.11 -30.73 14.99
N ILE A 189 -3.16 -29.91 14.49
CA ILE A 189 -2.97 -29.59 13.07
C ILE A 189 -1.57 -29.98 12.56
N THR A 190 -0.59 -30.15 13.45
CA THR A 190 0.81 -30.40 13.07
C THR A 190 1.09 -31.87 12.72
N ILE A 191 1.72 -32.10 11.57
CA ILE A 191 2.36 -33.37 11.19
C ILE A 191 3.83 -33.26 11.57
N ASP A 192 4.30 -34.10 12.49
CA ASP A 192 5.72 -34.16 12.87
C ASP A 192 6.51 -34.85 11.74
N VAL A 193 7.34 -34.09 11.04
CA VAL A 193 8.26 -34.59 10.01
C VAL A 193 9.67 -34.49 10.57
N THR A 194 9.93 -35.22 11.65
CA THR A 194 11.30 -35.50 12.09
C THR A 194 11.84 -36.67 11.27
N PRO A 195 12.87 -36.48 10.42
CA PRO A 195 13.50 -37.62 9.76
C PRO A 195 14.19 -38.49 10.81
N GLU A 196 13.84 -39.77 10.89
CA GLU A 196 14.60 -40.76 11.65
C GLU A 196 15.98 -40.89 11.00
N ARG A 197 16.98 -40.25 11.61
CA ARG A 197 18.38 -40.46 11.26
C ARG A 197 18.80 -41.80 11.82
N GLU A 198 18.87 -42.84 10.99
CA GLU A 198 19.59 -44.06 11.34
C GLU A 198 21.04 -43.67 11.65
N ALA A 199 21.55 -44.16 12.78
CA ALA A 199 22.90 -43.89 13.22
C ALA A 199 23.88 -44.70 12.35
N ASP A 200 24.21 -44.17 11.18
CA ASP A 200 25.39 -44.60 10.45
C ASP A 200 26.61 -44.17 11.27
N SER A 201 27.18 -45.15 11.97
CA SER A 201 28.41 -45.04 12.72
C SER A 201 29.58 -44.97 11.74
N GLU A 202 29.93 -43.76 11.30
CA GLU A 202 31.25 -43.39 10.76
C GLU A 202 31.22 -41.89 10.44
N ASP A 203 31.50 -41.04 11.43
CA ASP A 203 31.91 -39.66 11.14
C ASP A 203 33.05 -39.27 12.09
N SER A 204 34.23 -39.13 11.51
CA SER A 204 35.50 -38.79 12.15
C SER A 204 35.47 -37.33 12.60
N PRO A 205 35.94 -36.98 13.82
CA PRO A 205 35.95 -35.59 14.27
C PRO A 205 37.21 -34.92 13.73
N GLU A 206 37.20 -34.50 12.47
CA GLU A 206 38.21 -33.59 11.95
C GLU A 206 37.54 -32.54 11.07
N GLU A 207 37.94 -31.29 11.25
CA GLU A 207 37.47 -30.08 10.55
C GLU A 207 36.31 -29.31 11.19
N GLY A 208 36.61 -28.75 12.37
CA GLY A 208 35.82 -27.71 13.02
C GLY A 208 36.63 -26.45 13.34
N GLU A 209 37.57 -26.04 12.47
CA GLU A 209 38.18 -24.71 12.53
C GLU A 209 38.25 -24.09 11.13
N ARG A 210 37.23 -23.31 10.77
CA ARG A 210 37.41 -22.26 9.77
C ARG A 210 36.71 -20.99 10.23
N SER A 211 37.55 -20.04 10.61
CA SER A 211 37.26 -18.69 11.06
C SER A 211 36.25 -17.98 10.17
N LEU A 212 35.24 -17.38 10.79
CA LEU A 212 34.38 -16.36 10.19
C LEU A 212 35.20 -15.06 10.11
N GLU A 213 35.82 -14.81 8.95
CA GLU A 213 36.27 -13.48 8.58
C GLU A 213 35.14 -12.77 7.83
N ASN A 214 34.74 -11.62 8.38
CA ASN A 214 33.79 -10.70 7.78
C ASN A 214 34.46 -10.01 6.59
N ASP A 215 34.02 -10.32 5.37
CA ASP A 215 34.29 -9.48 4.20
C ASP A 215 33.14 -8.48 4.02
N GLU A 216 33.17 -7.41 4.82
CA GLU A 216 32.67 -6.11 4.37
C GLU A 216 33.79 -5.46 3.55
N ASP A 217 33.69 -5.53 2.23
CA ASP A 217 34.10 -4.50 1.24
C ASP A 217 34.49 -5.17 -0.09
N SER A 218 33.54 -5.18 -1.03
CA SER A 218 33.93 -5.11 -2.45
C SER A 218 32.87 -4.33 -3.21
N LEU A 219 33.17 -3.04 -3.32
CA LEU A 219 32.53 -2.05 -4.17
C LEU A 219 32.41 -2.61 -5.59
N GLY A 220 31.17 -2.73 -6.07
CA GLY A 220 30.89 -2.99 -7.48
C GLY A 220 31.33 -1.81 -8.33
N GLU A 221 32.42 -2.00 -9.06
CA GLU A 221 32.93 -1.07 -10.07
C GLU A 221 31.86 -0.80 -11.15
N GLU A 222 31.59 0.48 -11.35
CA GLU A 222 30.86 1.02 -12.48
C GLU A 222 31.68 0.77 -13.76
N GLN A 223 31.12 0.03 -14.72
CA GLN A 223 31.67 -0.05 -16.06
C GLN A 223 31.27 1.21 -16.85
N GLU A 224 32.20 2.15 -16.95
CA GLU A 224 32.24 3.18 -17.99
C GLU A 224 32.46 2.50 -19.36
N GLU A 225 31.39 2.41 -20.16
CA GLU A 225 31.53 2.25 -21.60
C GLU A 225 31.73 3.63 -22.24
N ASP A 226 32.98 4.02 -22.46
CA ASP A 226 33.30 5.00 -23.49
C ASP A 226 34.58 4.61 -24.22
N ARG A 227 34.44 4.07 -25.44
CA ARG A 227 35.48 4.14 -26.48
C ARG A 227 34.85 4.32 -27.85
N THR A 228 34.81 5.59 -28.23
CA THR A 228 34.74 6.12 -29.59
C THR A 228 35.89 5.66 -30.51
N HIS A 229 35.61 5.73 -31.82
CA HIS A 229 36.47 5.70 -33.04
C HIS A 229 36.72 4.30 -33.62
N GLU A 230 36.47 4.00 -34.91
CA GLU A 230 36.79 4.62 -36.23
C GLU A 230 35.82 4.02 -37.28
N ALA A 231 35.52 4.53 -38.48
CA ALA A 231 36.06 5.56 -39.38
C ALA A 231 34.94 6.00 -40.36
#